data_AF-A0A0L0UY61-F1
#
_entry.id   AF-A0A0L0UY61-F1
#
_cell.length_a   1.000
_cell.length_b   1.000
_cell.length_c   1.000
_cell.angle_alpha   90.00
_cell.angle_beta   90.00
_cell.angle_gamma   90.00
#
_symmetry.space_group_name_H-M   'P 1'
#
loop_
_entity.id
_entity.type
_entity.pdbx_description
1 polymer ?
#
loop_
_entity_poly.entity_id
_entity_poly.type
_entity_poly.pdbx_seq_one_letter_code
_entity_poly.pdbx_strand_id
1 'polypeptide(L)'
;GSTNKITKLIKTLHEVMTHMDWYRTNTLISGTFTAPDGNPKKLSSIQRNSLWLHKKKIFLNNVSTWYKYWKYQTGCDLEKFSTINLPPEFEEIFSLFVFYAEMIITVLGDPNEDHHEYVKKLKRAIELFEELVNHNSAGNSAENGKNEVGEMKAVLEENIRKGRAPRSEFLWRILQFWIGEERKNLWPNETVGRLNVNDHFKGLFNSIFSFSIENLTESYKSIMRERENLTTTRLKN
;
A
#
# COMPACT_ATOMS: atom_id res chain seq x y z
N GLY A 1 -26.79 -13.40 -6.30
CA GLY A 1 -27.04 -12.66 -5.05
C GLY A 1 -25.80 -12.09 -4.34
N SER A 2 -24.56 -12.51 -4.69
CA SER A 2 -23.33 -12.03 -4.02
C SER A 2 -22.63 -10.87 -4.74
N THR A 3 -22.83 -10.77 -6.06
CA THR A 3 -22.32 -9.68 -6.92
C THR A 3 -22.89 -8.32 -6.52
N ASN A 4 -24.19 -8.25 -6.20
CA ASN A 4 -24.85 -7.01 -5.77
C ASN A 4 -24.28 -6.40 -4.46
N LYS A 5 -23.71 -7.21 -3.56
CA LYS A 5 -23.10 -6.71 -2.31
C LYS A 5 -21.68 -6.20 -2.52
N ILE A 6 -20.91 -6.85 -3.39
CA ILE A 6 -19.56 -6.41 -3.76
C ILE A 6 -19.64 -5.14 -4.63
N THR A 7 -20.57 -5.09 -5.58
CA THR A 7 -20.83 -3.87 -6.36
C THR A 7 -21.31 -2.74 -5.46
N LYS A 8 -22.12 -3.01 -4.43
CA LYS A 8 -22.51 -2.01 -3.43
C LYS A 8 -21.33 -1.57 -2.56
N LEU A 9 -20.43 -2.47 -2.17
CA LEU A 9 -19.22 -2.14 -1.41
C LEU A 9 -18.21 -1.33 -2.24
N ILE A 10 -17.99 -1.70 -3.50
CA ILE A 10 -17.17 -0.94 -4.45
C ILE A 10 -17.81 0.41 -4.72
N LYS A 11 -19.14 0.47 -4.88
CA LYS A 11 -19.87 1.72 -5.02
C LYS A 11 -19.81 2.57 -3.75
N THR A 12 -19.84 1.98 -2.57
CA THR A 12 -19.67 2.67 -1.28
C THR A 12 -18.23 3.10 -1.06
N LEU A 13 -17.23 2.33 -1.47
CA LEU A 13 -15.82 2.73 -1.42
C LEU A 13 -15.56 3.84 -2.45
N HIS A 14 -16.12 3.72 -3.65
CA HIS A 14 -16.11 4.75 -4.68
C HIS A 14 -16.86 6.00 -4.23
N GLU A 15 -18.03 5.89 -3.58
CA GLU A 15 -18.80 6.98 -2.98
C GLU A 15 -18.05 7.59 -1.79
N VAL A 16 -17.38 6.81 -0.95
CA VAL A 16 -16.53 7.30 0.15
C VAL A 16 -15.27 7.99 -0.38
N MET A 17 -14.74 7.52 -1.51
CA MET A 17 -13.57 8.10 -2.18
C MET A 17 -13.91 9.31 -3.07
N THR A 18 -15.13 9.37 -3.62
CA THR A 18 -15.64 10.52 -4.38
C THR A 18 -16.29 11.58 -3.47
N HIS A 19 -16.82 11.19 -2.31
CA HIS A 19 -17.18 12.08 -1.20
C HIS A 19 -16.01 12.41 -0.27
N MET A 20 -14.83 11.81 -0.48
CA MET A 20 -13.56 12.44 -0.13
C MET A 20 -13.40 13.64 -1.07
N ASP A 21 -14.23 14.65 -0.83
CA ASP A 21 -14.11 15.99 -1.37
C ASP A 21 -12.65 16.37 -1.15
N TRP A 22 -11.87 16.43 -2.22
CA TRP A 22 -10.42 16.52 -2.16
C TRP A 22 -9.98 17.74 -1.32
N TYR A 23 -10.83 18.77 -1.24
CA TYR A 23 -10.69 19.90 -0.34
C TYR A 23 -10.93 19.52 1.13
N ARG A 24 -12.03 18.84 1.48
CA ARG A 24 -12.26 18.28 2.83
C ARG A 24 -11.22 17.24 3.23
N THR A 25 -10.75 16.45 2.28
CA THR A 25 -9.74 15.41 2.48
C THR A 25 -8.39 16.05 2.68
N ASN A 26 -8.02 17.10 1.92
CA ASN A 26 -6.88 17.95 2.27
C ASN A 26 -7.06 18.63 3.63
N THR A 27 -8.27 19.01 4.04
CA THR A 27 -8.56 19.64 5.35
C THR A 27 -8.47 18.61 6.49
N LEU A 28 -8.86 17.36 6.26
CA LEU A 28 -8.76 16.21 7.16
C LEU A 28 -7.31 15.66 7.23
N ILE A 29 -6.62 15.58 6.09
CA ILE A 29 -5.21 15.16 5.92
C ILE A 29 -4.23 16.23 6.45
N SER A 30 -4.54 17.52 6.28
CA SER A 30 -3.80 18.60 6.93
C SER A 30 -4.10 18.70 8.42
N GLY A 31 -5.04 17.89 8.93
CA GLY A 31 -5.33 17.74 10.34
C GLY A 31 -5.63 19.07 10.98
N THR A 32 -6.85 19.58 10.80
CA THR A 32 -7.38 20.53 11.77
C THR A 32 -7.67 19.77 13.06
N PHE A 33 -6.65 19.56 13.89
CA PHE A 33 -6.91 19.57 15.32
C PHE A 33 -7.46 20.96 15.61
N THR A 34 -8.75 21.06 15.92
CA THR A 34 -9.27 22.25 16.57
C THR A 34 -8.55 22.32 17.91
N ALA A 35 -7.65 23.29 18.05
CA ALA A 35 -7.23 23.72 19.37
C ALA A 35 -8.48 24.19 20.14
N PRO A 36 -8.43 24.33 21.47
CA PRO A 36 -9.56 24.82 22.27
C PRO A 36 -10.13 26.16 21.77
N ASP A 37 -9.38 26.89 20.94
CA ASP A 37 -9.73 28.16 20.30
C ASP A 37 -10.40 28.03 18.92
N GLY A 38 -10.61 26.81 18.39
CA GLY A 38 -11.30 26.55 17.13
C GLY A 38 -10.45 26.73 15.86
N ASN A 39 -9.15 27.02 15.96
CA ASN A 39 -8.31 27.26 14.78
C ASN A 39 -7.69 25.96 14.19
N PRO A 40 -7.68 25.80 12.85
CA PRO A 40 -6.94 24.76 12.13
C PRO A 40 -5.44 24.70 12.48
N LYS A 41 -5.01 23.79 13.35
CA LYS A 41 -3.57 23.63 13.64
C LYS A 41 -2.93 22.56 12.76
N LYS A 42 -2.30 23.00 11.67
CA LYS A 42 -1.50 22.13 10.78
C LYS A 42 -0.46 21.34 11.59
N LEU A 43 -0.49 20.02 11.48
CA LEU A 43 0.48 19.15 12.15
C LEU A 43 1.91 19.47 11.69
N SER A 44 2.83 19.58 12.65
CA SER A 44 4.26 19.72 12.36
C SER A 44 4.81 18.45 11.69
N SER A 45 5.98 18.56 11.06
CA SER A 45 6.65 17.39 10.47
C SER A 45 6.89 16.28 11.50
N ILE A 46 7.27 16.65 12.73
CA ILE A 46 7.50 15.72 13.84
C ILE A 46 6.21 15.00 14.23
N GLN A 47 5.09 15.73 14.33
CA GLN A 47 3.80 15.15 14.69
C GLN A 47 3.30 14.20 13.60
N ARG A 48 3.44 14.56 12.32
CA ARG A 48 3.07 13.68 11.20
C ARG A 48 3.89 12.40 11.19
N ASN A 49 5.21 12.50 11.44
CA ASN A 49 6.05 11.31 11.52
C ASN A 49 5.70 10.43 12.74
N SER A 50 5.44 11.03 13.90
CA SER A 50 5.00 10.30 15.09
C SER A 50 3.66 9.58 14.86
N LEU A 51 2.70 10.25 14.22
CA LEU A 51 1.43 9.64 13.84
C LEU A 51 1.64 8.48 12.86
N TRP A 52 2.47 8.66 11.83
CA TRP A 52 2.78 7.60 10.88
C TRP A 52 3.40 6.38 11.56
N LEU A 53 4.35 6.57 12.48
CA LEU A 53 4.97 5.48 13.25
C LEU A 53 3.95 4.73 14.13
N HIS A 54 3.04 5.46 14.77
CA HIS A 54 1.97 4.87 15.56
C HIS A 54 1.03 4.03 14.69
N LYS A 55 0.61 4.59 13.54
CA LYS A 55 -0.30 3.94 12.60
C LYS A 55 0.36 2.76 11.87
N LYS A 56 1.66 2.83 11.60
CA LYS A 56 2.50 1.70 11.16
C LYS A 56 2.38 0.53 12.13
N LYS A 57 2.55 0.76 13.44
CA LYS A 57 2.46 -0.30 14.44
C LYS A 57 1.07 -0.96 14.43
N ILE A 58 0.02 -0.17 14.31
CA ILE A 58 -1.35 -0.69 14.24
C ILE A 58 -1.57 -1.52 12.98
N PHE A 59 -1.08 -1.07 11.83
CA PHE A 59 -1.12 -1.84 10.59
C PHE A 59 -0.43 -3.20 10.74
N LEU A 60 0.83 -3.20 11.20
CA LEU A 60 1.63 -4.41 11.34
C LEU A 60 1.00 -5.41 12.32
N ASN A 61 0.42 -4.93 13.43
CA ASN A 61 -0.32 -5.78 14.37
C ASN A 61 -1.56 -6.46 13.75
N ASN A 62 -2.03 -5.99 12.59
CA ASN A 62 -3.20 -6.51 11.89
C ASN A 62 -2.87 -7.02 10.49
N VAL A 63 -1.59 -7.19 10.15
CA VAL A 63 -1.13 -7.50 8.79
C VAL A 63 -1.70 -8.81 8.24
N SER A 64 -1.96 -9.81 9.09
CA SER A 64 -2.58 -11.07 8.69
C SER A 64 -3.97 -10.87 8.06
N THR A 65 -4.74 -9.88 8.53
CA THR A 65 -6.03 -9.53 7.90
C THR A 65 -5.82 -9.03 6.48
N TRP A 66 -4.78 -8.21 6.28
CA TRP A 66 -4.41 -7.66 4.98
C TRP A 66 -3.90 -8.74 4.03
N TYR A 67 -3.07 -9.67 4.51
CA TYR A 67 -2.60 -10.80 3.70
C TYR A 67 -3.75 -11.69 3.25
N LYS A 68 -4.70 -12.02 4.14
CA LYS A 68 -5.93 -12.74 3.77
C LYS A 68 -6.73 -12.00 2.70
N TYR A 69 -6.89 -10.68 2.85
CA TYR A 69 -7.57 -9.85 1.87
C TYR A 69 -6.84 -9.85 0.52
N TRP A 70 -5.53 -9.61 0.48
CA TRP A 70 -4.76 -9.59 -0.77
C TRP A 70 -4.70 -10.96 -1.44
N LYS A 71 -4.62 -12.04 -0.66
CA LYS A 71 -4.77 -13.41 -1.17
C LYS A 71 -6.14 -13.63 -1.78
N TYR A 72 -7.20 -13.09 -1.17
CA TYR A 72 -8.54 -13.14 -1.75
C TYR A 72 -8.65 -12.36 -3.07
N GLN A 73 -8.04 -11.17 -3.16
CA GLN A 73 -8.09 -10.35 -4.37
C GLN A 73 -7.23 -10.91 -5.51
N THR A 74 -6.01 -11.31 -5.19
CA THR A 74 -4.98 -11.65 -6.20
C THR A 74 -4.80 -13.15 -6.38
N GLY A 75 -5.13 -13.96 -5.37
CA GLY A 75 -4.73 -15.36 -5.31
C GLY A 75 -3.27 -15.58 -4.91
N CYS A 76 -2.47 -14.52 -4.73
CA CYS A 76 -1.09 -14.64 -4.27
C CYS A 76 -1.07 -14.93 -2.77
N ASP A 77 -0.38 -16.00 -2.38
CA ASP A 77 -0.23 -16.35 -0.97
C ASP A 77 0.90 -15.54 -0.35
N LEU A 78 0.55 -14.43 0.32
CA LEU A 78 1.54 -13.51 0.87
C LEU A 78 2.07 -13.94 2.23
N GLU A 79 1.39 -14.85 2.94
CA GLU A 79 1.91 -15.47 4.17
C GLU A 79 3.18 -16.29 3.91
N LYS A 80 3.46 -16.66 2.65
CA LYS A 80 4.72 -17.32 2.27
C LYS A 80 5.95 -16.46 2.60
N PHE A 81 5.83 -15.13 2.59
CA PHE A 81 6.94 -14.24 2.93
C PHE A 81 7.38 -14.36 4.39
N SER A 82 6.45 -14.70 5.29
CA SER A 82 6.75 -15.02 6.68
C SER A 82 7.43 -16.40 6.83
N THR A 83 7.35 -17.27 5.81
CA THR A 83 7.94 -18.62 5.80
C THR A 83 9.31 -18.70 5.12
N ILE A 84 9.63 -17.72 4.26
CA ILE A 84 10.97 -17.55 3.73
C ILE A 84 11.80 -16.94 4.87
N ASN A 85 13.01 -17.47 5.14
CA ASN A 85 13.91 -17.00 6.20
C ASN A 85 14.46 -15.57 5.94
N LEU A 86 13.60 -14.62 5.63
CA LEU A 86 13.91 -13.22 5.50
C LEU A 86 13.96 -12.57 6.89
N PRO A 87 14.82 -11.57 7.09
CA PRO A 87 14.77 -10.75 8.29
C PRO A 87 13.36 -10.15 8.48
N PRO A 88 12.83 -10.06 9.72
CA PRO A 88 11.51 -9.49 9.99
C PRO A 88 11.29 -8.09 9.40
N GLU A 89 12.36 -7.30 9.25
CA GLU A 89 12.31 -5.99 8.63
C GLU A 89 11.87 -6.05 7.16
N PHE A 90 12.23 -7.11 6.42
CA PHE A 90 11.75 -7.30 5.05
C PHE A 90 10.25 -7.54 5.01
N GLU A 91 9.73 -8.33 5.94
CA GLU A 91 8.29 -8.59 6.04
C GLU A 91 7.51 -7.31 6.37
N GLU A 92 8.02 -6.50 7.30
CA GLU A 92 7.42 -5.19 7.61
C GLU A 92 7.42 -4.25 6.39
N ILE A 93 8.56 -4.16 5.69
CA ILE A 93 8.71 -3.32 4.50
C ILE A 93 7.80 -3.81 3.38
N PHE A 94 7.78 -5.12 3.12
CA PHE A 94 6.93 -5.74 2.11
C PHE A 94 5.46 -5.40 2.35
N SER A 95 4.99 -5.59 3.58
CA SER A 95 3.60 -5.33 3.96
C SER A 95 3.20 -3.88 3.72
N LEU A 96 4.07 -2.93 4.13
CA LEU A 96 3.83 -1.51 3.89
C LEU A 96 3.89 -1.16 2.40
N PHE A 97 4.80 -1.76 1.65
CA PHE A 97 4.93 -1.56 0.22
C PHE A 97 3.67 -1.99 -0.52
N VAL A 98 3.15 -3.20 -0.27
CA VAL A 98 1.93 -3.69 -0.91
C VAL A 98 0.72 -2.80 -0.57
N PHE A 99 0.60 -2.38 0.69
CA PHE A 99 -0.45 -1.43 1.08
C PHE A 99 -0.36 -0.12 0.33
N TYR A 100 0.84 0.48 0.25
CA TYR A 100 1.02 1.75 -0.46
C TYR A 100 0.81 1.60 -1.96
N ALA A 101 1.24 0.49 -2.56
CA ALA A 101 0.97 0.17 -3.96
C ALA A 101 -0.53 0.09 -4.23
N GLU A 102 -1.29 -0.66 -3.41
CA GLU A 102 -2.76 -0.70 -3.49
C GLU A 102 -3.36 0.70 -3.38
N MET A 103 -2.94 1.49 -2.40
CA MET A 103 -3.44 2.84 -2.18
C MET A 103 -3.14 3.75 -3.38
N ILE A 104 -1.95 3.67 -3.98
CA ILE A 104 -1.57 4.42 -5.18
C ILE A 104 -2.41 4.00 -6.38
N ILE A 105 -2.56 2.69 -6.63
CA ILE A 105 -3.41 2.15 -7.71
C ILE A 105 -4.85 2.61 -7.53
N THR A 106 -5.36 2.60 -6.30
CA THR A 106 -6.75 2.93 -6.00
C THR A 106 -7.03 4.43 -6.13
N VAL A 107 -6.10 5.29 -5.71
CA VAL A 107 -6.27 6.75 -5.77
C VAL A 107 -5.95 7.33 -7.15
N LEU A 108 -5.00 6.74 -7.89
CA LEU A 108 -4.54 7.26 -9.18
C LEU A 108 -4.94 6.39 -10.38
N GLY A 109 -5.63 5.27 -10.16
CA GLY A 109 -6.13 4.40 -11.21
C GLY A 109 -7.15 5.10 -12.10
N ASP A 110 -7.29 4.61 -13.33
CA ASP A 110 -8.32 5.12 -14.23
C ASP A 110 -9.71 4.70 -13.69
N PRO A 111 -10.68 5.62 -13.54
CA PRO A 111 -12.02 5.27 -13.07
C PRO A 111 -12.75 4.29 -14.00
N ASN A 112 -12.30 4.13 -15.24
CA ASN A 112 -12.85 3.18 -16.21
C ASN A 112 -12.15 1.81 -16.17
N GLU A 113 -11.06 1.67 -15.42
CA GLU A 113 -10.43 0.36 -15.20
C GLU A 113 -11.34 -0.52 -14.37
N ASP A 114 -11.48 -1.77 -14.80
CA ASP A 114 -12.21 -2.76 -14.04
C ASP A 114 -11.35 -3.36 -12.92
N HIS A 115 -11.97 -4.25 -12.14
CA HIS A 115 -11.28 -4.92 -11.05
C HIS A 115 -10.11 -5.81 -11.54
N HIS A 116 -10.14 -6.28 -12.79
CA HIS A 116 -9.08 -7.12 -13.34
C HIS A 116 -7.78 -6.35 -13.50
N GLU A 117 -7.84 -5.12 -14.03
CA GLU A 117 -6.66 -4.26 -14.16
C GLU A 117 -6.09 -3.84 -12.79
N TYR A 118 -6.95 -3.55 -11.81
CA TYR A 118 -6.52 -3.34 -10.42
C TYR A 118 -5.72 -4.54 -9.88
N VAL A 119 -6.25 -5.77 -10.01
CA VAL A 119 -5.60 -6.99 -9.53
C VAL A 119 -4.26 -7.21 -10.22
N LYS A 120 -4.21 -6.98 -11.54
CA LYS A 120 -2.99 -7.13 -12.34
C LYS A 120 -1.88 -6.16 -11.89
N LYS A 121 -2.20 -4.89 -11.67
CA LYS A 121 -1.23 -3.89 -11.17
C LYS A 121 -0.72 -4.24 -9.78
N LEU A 122 -1.61 -4.71 -8.89
CA LEU A 122 -1.22 -5.11 -7.54
C LEU A 122 -0.33 -6.37 -7.54
N LYS A 123 -0.66 -7.36 -8.37
CA LYS A 123 0.20 -8.54 -8.59
C LYS A 123 1.60 -8.15 -9.06
N ARG A 124 1.68 -7.24 -10.03
CA ARG A 124 2.96 -6.81 -10.55
C ARG A 124 3.80 -6.10 -9.49
N ALA A 125 3.19 -5.31 -8.61
CA ALA A 125 3.87 -4.74 -7.45
C ALA A 125 4.46 -5.84 -6.53
N ILE A 126 3.64 -6.85 -6.19
CA ILE A 126 4.07 -7.99 -5.38
C ILE A 126 5.26 -8.71 -6.04
N GLU A 127 5.14 -9.03 -7.33
CA GLU A 127 6.18 -9.71 -8.12
C GLU A 127 7.49 -8.91 -8.15
N LEU A 128 7.43 -7.59 -8.35
CA LEU A 128 8.63 -6.74 -8.33
C LEU A 128 9.35 -6.80 -6.97
N PHE A 129 8.59 -6.83 -5.87
CA PHE A 129 9.20 -6.99 -4.55
C PHE A 129 9.79 -8.40 -4.35
N GLU A 130 9.14 -9.44 -4.87
CA GLU A 130 9.69 -10.81 -4.88
C GLU A 130 11.00 -10.87 -5.66
N GLU A 131 11.05 -10.27 -6.83
CA GLU A 131 12.26 -10.16 -7.66
C GLU A 131 13.36 -9.42 -6.90
N LEU A 132 13.04 -8.29 -6.25
CA LEU A 132 13.98 -7.50 -5.46
C LEU A 132 14.61 -8.32 -4.33
N VAL A 133 13.82 -9.11 -3.61
CA VAL A 133 14.32 -9.90 -2.47
C VAL A 133 15.11 -11.11 -2.94
N ASN A 134 14.66 -11.78 -4.00
CA ASN A 134 15.30 -13.00 -4.52
C ASN A 134 16.48 -12.72 -5.45
N HIS A 135 16.77 -11.47 -5.79
CA HIS A 135 17.86 -11.11 -6.67
C HIS A 135 19.22 -11.55 -6.10
N ASN A 136 19.86 -12.55 -6.72
CA ASN A 136 21.20 -12.99 -6.36
C ASN A 136 22.23 -12.23 -7.20
N SER A 137 23.05 -11.40 -6.55
CA SER A 137 24.08 -10.55 -7.18
C SER A 137 25.23 -11.32 -7.85
N ALA A 138 25.14 -12.65 -7.95
CA ALA A 138 26.20 -13.53 -8.45
C ALA A 138 26.24 -13.67 -9.98
N GLY A 139 25.31 -13.05 -10.72
CA GLY A 139 25.28 -13.10 -12.18
C GLY A 139 25.92 -11.88 -12.82
N ASN A 140 27.15 -12.01 -13.33
CA ASN A 140 27.73 -11.08 -14.30
C ASN A 140 26.87 -11.07 -15.57
N SER A 141 25.88 -10.19 -15.68
CA SER A 141 25.16 -9.97 -16.93
C SER A 141 24.86 -8.48 -17.09
N ALA A 142 25.52 -7.88 -18.09
CA ALA A 142 25.46 -6.48 -18.46
C ALA A 142 24.13 -6.11 -19.15
N GLU A 143 23.01 -6.40 -18.50
CA GLU A 143 21.68 -5.86 -18.85
C GLU A 143 21.35 -4.76 -17.85
N ASN A 144 21.23 -3.52 -18.33
CA ASN A 144 21.05 -2.31 -17.50
C ASN A 144 19.95 -2.43 -16.43
N GLY A 145 18.87 -3.19 -16.68
CA GLY A 145 17.77 -3.37 -15.72
C GLY A 145 18.10 -4.29 -14.52
N LYS A 146 18.98 -5.28 -14.68
CA LYS A 146 19.41 -6.15 -13.56
C LYS A 146 20.31 -5.41 -12.57
N ASN A 147 21.01 -4.39 -13.04
CA ASN A 147 21.85 -3.57 -12.20
C ASN A 147 21.02 -2.72 -11.22
N GLU A 148 19.90 -2.13 -11.66
CA GLU A 148 19.05 -1.29 -10.80
C GLU A 148 18.34 -2.08 -9.69
N VAL A 149 17.84 -3.28 -10.00
CA VAL A 149 17.26 -4.19 -8.99
C VAL A 149 18.31 -4.60 -7.95
N GLY A 150 19.52 -4.95 -8.40
CA GLY A 150 20.65 -5.28 -7.52
C GLY A 150 21.07 -4.12 -6.62
N GLU A 151 21.14 -2.90 -7.18
CA GLU A 151 21.44 -1.67 -6.43
C GLU A 151 20.36 -1.38 -5.39
N MET A 152 19.08 -1.50 -5.74
CA MET A 152 17.97 -1.31 -4.80
C MET A 152 18.01 -2.34 -3.68
N LYS A 153 18.33 -3.60 -3.98
CA LYS A 153 18.50 -4.66 -2.97
C LYS A 153 19.64 -4.33 -2.01
N ALA A 154 20.80 -3.91 -2.53
CA ALA A 154 21.94 -3.53 -1.70
C ALA A 154 21.59 -2.34 -0.78
N VAL A 155 20.84 -1.35 -1.30
CA VAL A 155 20.33 -0.23 -0.50
C VAL A 155 19.38 -0.70 0.60
N LEU A 156 18.53 -1.70 0.32
CA LEU A 156 17.60 -2.30 1.27
C LEU A 156 18.34 -3.03 2.40
N GLU A 157 19.25 -3.93 2.05
CA GLU A 157 20.06 -4.68 3.02
C GLU A 157 20.88 -3.75 3.91
N GLU A 158 21.50 -2.71 3.33
CA GLU A 158 22.32 -1.75 4.07
C GLU A 158 21.50 -0.90 5.05
N ASN A 159 20.26 -0.53 4.70
CA ASN A 159 19.39 0.22 5.61
C ASN A 159 18.86 -0.66 6.76
N ILE A 160 18.58 -1.92 6.48
CA ILE A 160 18.21 -2.91 7.51
C ILE A 160 19.38 -3.11 8.47
N ARG A 161 20.59 -3.38 7.94
CA ARG A 161 21.82 -3.56 8.74
C ARG A 161 22.12 -2.36 9.64
N LYS A 162 21.80 -1.14 9.19
CA LYS A 162 21.98 0.10 9.95
C LYS A 162 20.84 0.41 10.92
N GLY A 163 19.80 -0.43 11.04
CA GLY A 163 18.63 -0.19 11.88
C GLY A 163 17.81 1.03 11.46
N ARG A 164 17.88 1.39 10.17
CA ARG A 164 17.16 2.56 9.60
C ARG A 164 15.81 2.18 9.00
N ALA A 165 15.49 0.90 8.94
CA ALA A 165 14.25 0.37 8.39
C ALA A 165 13.29 -0.13 9.48
N PRO A 166 11.96 -0.13 9.22
CA PRO A 166 11.26 0.59 8.15
C PRO A 166 10.92 2.01 8.59
N ARG A 167 11.53 2.99 7.92
CA ARG A 167 11.14 4.41 7.95
C ARG A 167 10.42 4.80 6.66
N SER A 168 9.59 5.83 6.73
CA SER A 168 8.77 6.28 5.60
C SER A 168 9.62 6.63 4.37
N GLU A 169 10.76 7.27 4.57
CA GLU A 169 11.69 7.68 3.53
C GLU A 169 12.24 6.48 2.76
N PHE A 170 12.46 5.39 3.47
CA PHE A 170 12.98 4.15 2.90
C PHE A 170 11.90 3.42 2.11
N LEU A 171 10.68 3.30 2.64
CA LEU A 171 9.51 2.80 1.91
C LEU A 171 9.31 3.55 0.59
N TRP A 172 9.43 4.87 0.62
CA TRP A 172 9.27 5.71 -0.57
C TRP A 172 10.35 5.50 -1.63
N ARG A 173 11.55 5.03 -1.29
CA ARG A 173 12.57 4.67 -2.29
C ARG A 173 12.12 3.47 -3.12
N ILE A 174 11.57 2.45 -2.47
CA ILE A 174 11.08 1.23 -3.14
C ILE A 174 9.82 1.55 -3.95
N LEU A 175 8.92 2.37 -3.41
CA LEU A 175 7.74 2.84 -4.15
C LEU A 175 8.12 3.67 -5.37
N GLN A 176 9.12 4.54 -5.27
CA GLN A 176 9.63 5.32 -6.41
C GLN A 176 10.22 4.42 -7.50
N PHE A 177 10.96 3.39 -7.10
CA PHE A 177 11.47 2.38 -8.02
C PHE A 177 10.35 1.64 -8.75
N TRP A 178 9.37 1.10 -8.01
CA TRP A 178 8.20 0.45 -8.61
C TRP A 178 7.38 1.37 -9.51
N ILE A 179 7.13 2.62 -9.09
CA ILE A 179 6.44 3.62 -9.91
C ILE A 179 7.20 3.91 -11.21
N GLY A 180 8.54 3.96 -11.15
CA GLY A 180 9.40 4.17 -12.31
C GLY A 180 9.28 3.04 -13.32
N GLU A 181 9.45 1.80 -12.85
CA GLU A 181 9.38 0.58 -13.68
C GLU A 181 8.00 0.40 -14.30
N GLU A 182 6.95 0.64 -13.53
CA GLU A 182 5.57 0.38 -13.96
C GLU A 182 4.88 1.63 -14.52
N ARG A 183 5.59 2.75 -14.75
CA ARG A 183 4.97 4.04 -15.07
C ARG A 183 3.96 3.98 -16.23
N LYS A 184 4.32 3.29 -17.31
CA LYS A 184 3.47 3.13 -18.50
C LYS A 184 2.31 2.16 -18.27
N ASN A 185 2.49 1.17 -17.40
CA ASN A 185 1.48 0.17 -17.06
C ASN A 185 0.48 0.68 -16.01
N LEU A 186 0.96 1.48 -15.05
CA LEU A 186 0.16 2.12 -14.03
C LEU A 186 -0.72 3.22 -14.62
N TRP A 187 -0.16 4.01 -15.54
CA TRP A 187 -0.81 5.21 -16.07
C TRP A 187 -0.66 5.30 -17.59
N PRO A 188 -1.52 4.61 -18.36
CA PRO A 188 -1.58 4.80 -19.80
C PRO A 188 -2.03 6.22 -20.18
N ASN A 189 -2.71 6.92 -19.27
CA ASN A 189 -3.06 8.33 -19.43
C ASN A 189 -1.84 9.25 -19.19
N GLU A 190 -1.49 10.06 -20.20
CA GLU A 190 -0.35 10.98 -20.16
C GLU A 190 -0.39 11.98 -18.99
N THR A 191 -1.57 12.37 -18.50
CA THR A 191 -1.69 13.37 -17.42
C THR A 191 -1.23 12.80 -16.08
N VAL A 192 -1.67 11.58 -15.75
CA VAL A 192 -1.26 10.88 -14.52
C VAL A 192 0.19 10.41 -14.65
N GLY A 193 0.59 9.98 -15.85
CA GLY A 193 1.98 9.64 -16.17
C GLY A 193 2.97 10.78 -15.94
N ARG A 194 2.55 12.06 -15.93
CA ARG A 194 3.41 13.22 -15.64
C ARG A 194 3.56 13.54 -14.15
N LEU A 195 2.85 12.85 -13.25
CA LEU A 195 2.99 13.08 -11.82
C LEU A 195 4.44 12.81 -11.37
N ASN A 196 4.98 13.77 -10.62
CA ASN A 196 6.30 13.66 -10.02
C ASN A 196 6.17 13.21 -8.56
N VAL A 197 6.91 12.17 -8.17
CA VAL A 197 6.93 11.66 -6.78
C VAL A 197 7.78 12.57 -5.90
N ASN A 198 7.27 13.77 -5.65
CA ASN A 198 7.87 14.80 -4.80
C ASN A 198 7.39 14.69 -3.34
N ASP A 199 7.90 15.54 -2.45
CA ASP A 199 7.56 15.48 -1.02
C ASP A 199 6.08 15.74 -0.71
N HIS A 200 5.38 16.50 -1.57
CA HIS A 200 3.94 16.71 -1.43
C HIS A 200 3.17 15.42 -1.72
N PHE A 201 3.54 14.72 -2.79
CA PHE A 201 2.99 13.41 -3.14
C PHE A 201 3.20 12.43 -1.98
N LYS A 202 4.42 12.32 -1.48
CA LYS A 202 4.76 11.44 -0.36
C LYS A 202 3.97 11.79 0.90
N GLY A 203 3.90 13.07 1.23
CA GLY A 203 3.19 13.59 2.39
C GLY A 203 1.68 13.33 2.34
N LEU A 204 1.05 13.48 1.18
CA LEU A 204 -0.36 13.15 0.98
C LEU A 204 -0.63 11.69 1.29
N PHE A 205 0.06 10.75 0.62
CA PHE A 205 -0.17 9.32 0.79
C PHE A 205 0.16 8.84 2.21
N ASN A 206 1.21 9.37 2.84
CA ASN A 206 1.49 9.13 4.26
C ASN A 206 0.35 9.57 5.18
N SER A 207 -0.34 10.65 4.82
CA SER A 207 -1.48 11.15 5.58
C SER A 207 -2.72 10.30 5.34
N ILE A 208 -3.02 9.94 4.08
CA ILE A 208 -4.11 9.00 3.76
C ILE A 208 -3.92 7.72 4.59
N PHE A 209 -2.73 7.11 4.55
CA PHE A 209 -2.40 5.95 5.37
C PHE A 209 -2.69 6.21 6.86
N SER A 210 -2.11 7.28 7.42
CA SER A 210 -2.21 7.58 8.85
C SER A 210 -3.65 7.78 9.34
N PHE A 211 -4.50 8.37 8.52
CA PHE A 211 -5.89 8.67 8.90
C PHE A 211 -6.88 7.56 8.54
N SER A 212 -6.56 6.69 7.59
CA SER A 212 -7.51 5.67 7.10
C SER A 212 -7.27 4.27 7.67
N ILE A 213 -6.05 3.94 8.09
CA ILE A 213 -5.63 2.54 8.27
C ILE A 213 -6.45 1.74 9.27
N GLU A 214 -6.87 2.36 10.38
CA GLU A 214 -7.70 1.71 11.39
C GLU A 214 -9.10 1.38 10.85
N ASN A 215 -9.75 2.37 10.24
CA ASN A 215 -11.09 2.20 9.68
C ASN A 215 -11.10 1.18 8.54
N LEU A 216 -10.09 1.21 7.67
CA LEU A 216 -9.92 0.22 6.60
C LEU A 216 -9.69 -1.18 7.18
N THR A 217 -8.81 -1.30 8.18
CA THR A 217 -8.53 -2.58 8.84
C THR A 217 -9.79 -3.19 9.45
N GLU A 218 -10.57 -2.41 10.21
CA GLU A 218 -11.82 -2.90 10.81
C GLU A 218 -12.86 -3.29 9.75
N SER A 219 -12.96 -2.51 8.68
CA SER A 219 -13.83 -2.83 7.55
C SER A 219 -13.46 -4.18 6.92
N TYR A 220 -12.18 -4.40 6.65
CA TYR A 220 -11.72 -5.66 6.05
C TYR A 220 -11.82 -6.85 7.02
N LYS A 221 -11.60 -6.66 8.32
CA LYS A 221 -11.89 -7.71 9.32
C LYS A 221 -13.36 -8.13 9.28
N SER A 222 -14.30 -7.19 9.14
CA SER A 222 -15.72 -7.51 9.03
C SER A 222 -16.00 -8.35 7.78
N ILE A 223 -15.49 -7.90 6.62
CA ILE A 223 -15.70 -8.58 5.33
C ILE A 223 -15.10 -9.99 5.35
N MET A 224 -13.90 -10.16 5.92
CA MET A 224 -13.24 -11.46 5.99
C MET A 224 -14.00 -12.42 6.90
N ARG A 225 -14.47 -11.97 8.07
CA ARG A 225 -15.30 -12.79 8.98
C ARG A 225 -16.61 -13.24 8.35
N GLU A 226 -17.33 -12.34 7.67
CA GLU A 226 -18.57 -12.68 6.98
C GLU A 226 -18.36 -13.78 5.92
N ARG A 227 -17.22 -13.76 5.23
CA ARG A 227 -16.88 -14.75 4.20
C ARG A 227 -16.46 -16.10 4.76
N GLU A 228 -15.66 -16.12 5.83
CA GLU A 228 -15.30 -17.36 6.51
C GLU A 228 -16.58 -18.10 6.96
N ASN A 229 -17.54 -17.36 7.55
CA ASN A 229 -18.83 -17.91 7.97
C ASN A 229 -19.67 -18.47 6.81
N LEU A 230 -19.71 -17.79 5.66
CA LEU A 230 -20.42 -18.26 4.46
C LEU A 230 -19.80 -19.54 3.88
N THR A 231 -18.48 -19.68 3.95
CA THR A 231 -17.75 -20.84 3.44
C THR A 231 -17.98 -22.07 4.33
N THR A 232 -17.93 -21.88 5.65
CA THR A 232 -18.23 -22.94 6.63
C THR A 232 -19.67 -23.42 6.54
N THR A 233 -20.63 -22.53 6.23
CA THR A 233 -22.04 -22.90 6.09
C THR A 233 -22.28 -23.71 4.81
N ARG A 234 -21.59 -23.39 3.71
CA ARG A 234 -21.69 -24.16 2.44
C ARG A 234 -21.05 -25.54 2.48
N LEU A 235 -20.07 -25.76 3.36
CA LEU A 235 -19.43 -27.06 3.54
C LEU A 235 -20.22 -27.99 4.48
N LYS A 236 -21.20 -27.46 5.20
CA LYS A 236 -22.05 -28.21 6.14
C LYS A 236 -23.39 -28.65 5.54
N ASN A 237 -23.73 -28.18 4.34
CA ASN A 237 -24.94 -28.52 3.59
C ASN A 237 -24.55 -29.25 2.30
#